data_AF-A0A3C1XFB7-F1
#
_entry.id   AF-A0A3C1XFB7-F1
#
_cell.length_a   1.000
_cell.length_b   1.000
_cell.length_c   1.000
_cell.angle_alpha   90.00
_cell.angle_beta   90.00
_cell.angle_gamma   90.00
#
_symmetry.space_group_name_H-M   'P 1'
#
loop_
_entity.id
_entity.type
_entity.pdbx_description
1 polymer ?
#
loop_
_entity_poly.entity_id
_entity_poly.type
_entity_poly.pdbx_seq_one_letter_code
_entity_poly.pdbx_strand_id
1 'polypeptide(L)'
;AMIGFDLGGPINKTALVFGTAIFTDTMTKYGIEGANFVPGTATQAAISVAPLGVWLATILFKNKFSKDEKIAASAAFGMGIVGVTEGAIPFVAAHPVRMIFSNVVGSAVAGGLISATGSKFYGGIGSPLGTFIGYIEQPIPFVTWILCVCAGILTTALLIGFTRGIEFKKPVKVKAK
;
A
#
# COMPACT_ATOMS: atom_id res chain seq x y z
N ALA A 1 -6.00 6.30 3.18
CA ALA A 1 -6.41 5.72 4.48
C ALA A 1 -7.17 4.39 4.31
N MET A 2 -8.41 4.40 3.83
CA MET A 2 -9.29 3.21 3.76
C MET A 2 -8.67 1.98 3.07
N ILE A 3 -7.92 2.17 1.99
CA ILE A 3 -7.25 1.08 1.25
C ILE A 3 -6.34 0.22 2.14
N GLY A 4 -5.67 0.82 3.12
CA GLY A 4 -4.77 0.12 4.03
C GLY A 4 -5.45 -0.62 5.19
N PHE A 5 -6.79 -0.55 5.30
CA PHE A 5 -7.49 -1.00 6.49
C PHE A 5 -7.62 -2.53 6.59
N ASP A 6 -8.17 -3.18 5.55
CA ASP A 6 -8.49 -4.61 5.55
C ASP A 6 -7.89 -5.39 4.38
N LEU A 7 -6.86 -4.83 3.73
CA LEU A 7 -5.99 -5.52 2.75
C LEU A 7 -6.74 -6.29 1.64
N GLY A 8 -7.79 -5.67 1.09
CA GLY A 8 -8.63 -6.26 0.05
C GLY A 8 -10.02 -6.67 0.52
N GLY A 9 -10.33 -6.45 1.80
CA GLY A 9 -11.66 -6.63 2.37
C GLY A 9 -12.68 -5.55 1.96
N PRO A 10 -13.88 -5.56 2.59
CA PRO A 10 -14.98 -4.66 2.25
C PRO A 10 -14.63 -3.18 2.22
N ILE A 11 -13.87 -2.66 3.20
CA ILE A 11 -13.54 -1.23 3.30
C ILE A 11 -12.60 -0.82 2.16
N ASN A 12 -11.61 -1.64 1.84
CA ASN A 12 -10.73 -1.43 0.70
C ASN A 12 -11.52 -1.43 -0.62
N LYS A 13 -12.38 -2.44 -0.85
CA LYS A 13 -13.17 -2.53 -2.09
C LYS A 13 -14.19 -1.40 -2.21
N THR A 14 -14.84 -1.00 -1.11
CA THR A 14 -15.73 0.17 -1.10
C THR A 14 -14.97 1.44 -1.48
N ALA A 15 -13.75 1.64 -0.96
CA ALA A 15 -12.95 2.81 -1.33
C ALA A 15 -12.59 2.81 -2.82
N LEU A 16 -12.15 1.67 -3.37
CA LEU A 16 -11.85 1.52 -4.80
C LEU A 16 -13.07 1.81 -5.68
N VAL A 17 -14.21 1.20 -5.36
CA VAL A 17 -15.47 1.38 -6.11
C VAL A 17 -15.93 2.83 -6.01
N PHE A 18 -15.88 3.43 -4.82
CA PHE A 18 -16.22 4.83 -4.63
C PHE A 18 -15.32 5.75 -5.47
N GLY A 19 -14.01 5.51 -5.47
CA GLY A 19 -13.04 6.30 -6.23
C GLY A 19 -13.31 6.27 -7.73
N THR A 20 -13.54 5.07 -8.26
CA THR A 20 -13.92 4.87 -9.67
C THR A 20 -15.28 5.48 -9.98
N ALA A 21 -16.27 5.32 -9.11
CA ALA A 21 -17.63 5.83 -9.32
C ALA A 21 -17.64 7.37 -9.42
N ILE A 22 -16.91 8.07 -8.55
CA ILE A 22 -16.78 9.53 -8.61
C ILE A 22 -16.13 9.96 -9.93
N PHE A 23 -15.04 9.30 -10.33
CA PHE A 23 -14.39 9.58 -11.60
C PHE A 23 -15.34 9.37 -12.78
N THR A 24 -16.00 8.21 -12.86
CA THR A 24 -16.93 7.88 -13.94
C THR A 24 -18.11 8.84 -14.00
N ASP A 25 -18.75 9.13 -12.87
CA ASP A 25 -19.91 10.04 -12.81
C ASP A 25 -19.54 11.45 -13.27
N THR A 26 -18.42 12.00 -12.79
CA THR A 26 -17.97 13.34 -13.17
C THR A 26 -17.47 13.40 -14.60
N MET A 27 -16.78 12.36 -15.09
CA MET A 27 -16.41 12.22 -16.50
C MET A 27 -17.64 12.26 -17.42
N THR A 28 -18.70 11.53 -17.08
CA THR A 28 -19.92 11.50 -17.90
C THR A 28 -20.67 12.83 -17.88
N LYS A 29 -20.71 13.52 -16.74
CA LYS A 29 -21.47 14.77 -16.58
C LYS A 29 -20.75 16.00 -17.12
N TYR A 30 -19.43 16.08 -16.93
CA TYR A 30 -18.66 17.31 -17.15
C TYR A 30 -17.53 17.12 -18.17
N GLY A 31 -17.39 15.93 -18.74
CA GLY A 31 -16.28 15.60 -19.64
C GLY A 31 -14.94 15.49 -18.91
N ILE A 32 -13.87 15.33 -19.70
CA ILE A 32 -12.51 15.11 -19.19
C ILE A 32 -11.98 16.28 -18.34
N GLU A 33 -12.32 17.51 -18.72
CA GLU A 33 -11.83 18.71 -18.03
C GLU A 33 -12.48 18.89 -16.65
N GLY A 34 -13.73 18.42 -16.47
CA GLY A 34 -14.46 18.49 -15.21
C GLY A 34 -14.42 17.20 -14.37
N ALA A 35 -13.69 16.18 -14.82
CA ALA A 35 -13.62 14.90 -14.14
C ALA A 35 -12.82 14.98 -12.83
N ASN A 36 -13.37 14.38 -11.78
CA ASN A 36 -12.72 14.31 -10.49
C ASN A 36 -11.91 13.03 -10.34
N PHE A 37 -10.60 13.14 -10.58
CA PHE A 37 -9.63 12.07 -10.45
C PHE A 37 -9.17 11.80 -9.02
N VAL A 38 -9.40 12.73 -8.09
CA VAL A 38 -8.72 12.75 -6.78
C VAL A 38 -8.97 11.47 -5.98
N PRO A 39 -10.23 11.01 -5.76
CA PRO A 39 -10.47 9.81 -4.96
C PRO A 39 -9.89 8.55 -5.60
N GLY A 40 -10.12 8.33 -6.91
CA GLY A 40 -9.63 7.16 -7.63
C GLY A 40 -8.10 7.09 -7.70
N THR A 41 -7.45 8.23 -7.94
CA THR A 41 -5.98 8.31 -7.98
C THR A 41 -5.38 8.03 -6.61
N ALA A 42 -5.96 8.60 -5.54
CA ALA A 42 -5.51 8.37 -4.18
C ALA A 42 -5.64 6.90 -3.76
N THR A 43 -6.74 6.25 -4.12
CA THR A 43 -6.94 4.82 -3.79
C THR A 43 -5.94 3.93 -4.50
N GLN A 44 -5.63 4.25 -5.76
CA GLN A 44 -4.66 3.50 -6.53
C GLN A 44 -3.25 3.65 -6.00
N ALA A 45 -2.76 4.87 -5.77
CA ALA A 45 -1.44 5.06 -5.18
C ALA A 45 -1.27 4.34 -3.82
N ALA A 46 -2.35 4.16 -3.07
CA ALA A 46 -2.31 3.50 -1.77
C ALA A 46 -2.23 1.96 -1.81
N ILE A 47 -2.54 1.30 -2.94
CA ILE A 47 -2.75 -0.17 -2.99
C ILE A 47 -1.46 -0.97 -2.72
N SER A 48 -0.32 -0.45 -3.15
CA SER A 48 0.98 -1.11 -2.95
C SER A 48 1.60 -0.84 -1.58
N VAL A 49 1.03 0.08 -0.79
CA VAL A 49 1.68 0.61 0.41
C VAL A 49 1.83 -0.44 1.51
N ALA A 50 0.79 -1.21 1.80
CA ALA A 50 0.84 -2.24 2.83
C ALA A 50 1.87 -3.35 2.52
N PRO A 51 1.77 -4.10 1.41
CA PRO A 51 2.70 -5.19 1.10
C PRO A 51 4.15 -4.72 0.96
N LEU A 52 4.40 -3.60 0.28
CA LEU A 52 5.77 -3.07 0.13
C LEU A 52 6.29 -2.44 1.42
N GLY A 53 5.42 -1.86 2.26
CA GLY A 53 5.78 -1.31 3.57
C GLY A 53 6.25 -2.39 4.52
N VAL A 54 5.58 -3.54 4.56
CA VAL A 54 6.03 -4.71 5.33
C VAL A 54 7.37 -5.21 4.81
N TRP A 55 7.51 -5.38 3.50
CA TRP A 55 8.76 -5.82 2.91
C TRP A 55 9.92 -4.90 3.29
N LEU A 56 9.74 -3.60 3.12
CA LEU A 56 10.76 -2.61 3.48
C LEU A 56 11.07 -2.63 4.99
N ALA A 57 10.06 -2.83 5.85
CA ALA A 57 10.27 -2.98 7.28
C ALA A 57 11.22 -4.15 7.60
N THR A 58 11.09 -5.28 6.89
CA THR A 58 11.98 -6.43 7.08
C THR A 58 13.42 -6.19 6.65
N ILE A 59 13.65 -5.27 5.71
CA ILE A 59 14.97 -4.86 5.26
C ILE A 59 15.59 -3.88 6.27
N LEU A 60 14.87 -2.82 6.62
CA LEU A 60 15.36 -1.76 7.51
C LEU A 60 15.55 -2.26 8.96
N PHE A 61 14.63 -3.09 9.45
CA PHE A 61 14.62 -3.59 10.83
C PHE A 61 14.89 -5.10 10.87
N LYS A 62 15.82 -5.59 10.05
CA LYS A 62 16.12 -7.02 9.84
C LYS A 62 16.29 -7.87 11.11
N ASN A 63 16.70 -7.26 12.23
CA ASN A 63 16.91 -7.97 13.51
C ASN A 63 15.60 -8.23 14.28
N LYS A 64 14.49 -7.62 13.86
CA LYS A 64 13.17 -7.73 14.50
C LYS A 64 12.24 -8.76 13.84
N PHE A 65 12.69 -9.39 12.75
CA PHE A 65 11.90 -10.32 11.96
C PHE A 65 12.58 -11.69 11.87
N SER A 66 11.77 -12.74 11.94
CA SER A 66 12.21 -14.13 11.77
C SER A 66 12.64 -14.44 10.33
N LYS A 67 13.22 -15.62 10.10
CA LYS A 67 13.57 -16.06 8.73
C LYS A 67 12.31 -16.24 7.89
N ASP A 68 11.28 -16.85 8.46
CA ASP A 68 10.03 -17.13 7.76
C ASP A 68 9.29 -15.85 7.39
N GLU A 69 9.30 -14.84 8.29
CA GLU A 69 8.75 -13.52 8.00
C GLU A 69 9.50 -12.81 6.87
N LYS A 70 10.83 -12.95 6.77
CA LYS A 70 11.59 -12.38 5.65
C LYS A 70 11.27 -13.05 4.31
N ILE A 71 11.00 -14.35 4.33
CA ILE A 71 10.57 -15.09 3.14
C ILE A 71 9.17 -14.64 2.73
N ALA A 72 8.23 -14.57 3.69
CA ALA A 72 6.88 -14.06 3.44
C ALA A 72 6.89 -12.61 2.95
N ALA A 73 7.78 -11.77 3.48
CA ALA A 73 7.95 -10.39 3.04
C ALA A 73 8.47 -10.30 1.60
N SER A 74 9.35 -11.20 1.17
CA SER A 74 9.81 -11.28 -0.22
C SER A 74 8.65 -11.65 -1.17
N ALA A 75 7.74 -12.52 -0.74
CA ALA A 75 6.52 -12.80 -1.52
C ALA A 75 5.59 -11.56 -1.56
N ALA A 76 5.43 -10.87 -0.41
CA ALA A 76 4.66 -9.63 -0.33
C ALA A 76 5.22 -8.54 -1.26
N PHE A 77 6.54 -8.48 -1.46
CA PHE A 77 7.15 -7.56 -2.42
C PHE A 77 6.61 -7.76 -3.84
N GLY A 78 6.64 -8.99 -4.35
CA GLY A 78 6.16 -9.30 -5.70
C GLY A 78 4.69 -8.89 -5.89
N MET A 79 3.85 -9.21 -4.91
CA MET A 79 2.43 -8.82 -4.88
C MET A 79 2.27 -7.29 -4.84
N GLY A 80 3.05 -6.61 -4.01
CA GLY A 80 2.98 -5.17 -3.85
C GLY A 80 3.39 -4.40 -5.11
N ILE A 81 4.38 -4.88 -5.87
CA ILE A 81 4.80 -4.26 -7.13
C ILE A 81 3.67 -4.21 -8.16
N VAL A 82 2.82 -5.24 -8.22
CA VAL A 82 1.66 -5.30 -9.13
C VAL A 82 0.37 -4.76 -8.51
N GLY A 83 0.42 -4.28 -7.27
CA GLY A 83 -0.72 -3.64 -6.60
C GLY A 83 -1.70 -4.62 -5.95
N VAL A 84 -1.21 -5.74 -5.42
CA VAL A 84 -2.02 -6.69 -4.65
C VAL A 84 -1.74 -6.49 -3.15
N THR A 85 -2.73 -5.97 -2.44
CA THR A 85 -2.66 -5.62 -1.01
C THR A 85 -2.51 -6.81 -0.06
N GLU A 86 -2.99 -7.97 -0.50
CA GLU A 86 -3.21 -9.19 0.26
C GLU A 86 -1.87 -9.81 0.73
N GLY A 87 -0.75 -9.44 0.09
CA GLY A 87 0.58 -9.89 0.49
C GLY A 87 0.95 -9.54 1.94
N ALA A 88 0.29 -8.55 2.55
CA ALA A 88 0.48 -8.18 3.95
C ALA A 88 -0.42 -8.95 4.95
N ILE A 89 -1.38 -9.76 4.50
CA ILE A 89 -2.33 -10.49 5.37
C ILE A 89 -1.63 -11.32 6.45
N PRO A 90 -0.57 -12.11 6.15
CA PRO A 90 0.08 -12.93 7.17
C PRO A 90 0.63 -12.09 8.34
N PHE A 91 1.09 -10.87 8.05
CA PHE A 91 1.65 -9.97 9.05
C PHE A 91 0.56 -9.26 9.86
N VAL A 92 -0.54 -8.86 9.22
CA VAL A 92 -1.72 -8.34 9.92
C VAL A 92 -2.30 -9.41 10.84
N ALA A 93 -2.39 -10.66 10.40
CA ALA A 93 -2.89 -11.76 11.22
C ALA A 93 -2.05 -11.97 12.49
N ALA A 94 -0.73 -11.80 12.41
CA ALA A 94 0.17 -11.91 13.56
C ALA A 94 0.03 -10.72 14.54
N HIS A 95 -0.10 -9.49 14.03
CA HIS A 95 -0.18 -8.27 14.84
C HIS A 95 -1.19 -7.24 14.29
N PRO A 96 -2.50 -7.46 14.45
CA PRO A 96 -3.53 -6.71 13.72
C PRO A 96 -3.50 -5.20 13.94
N VAL A 97 -3.56 -4.77 15.21
CA VAL A 97 -3.68 -3.35 15.58
C VAL A 97 -2.53 -2.52 15.00
N ARG A 98 -1.29 -2.99 15.20
CA ARG A 98 -0.08 -2.31 14.74
C ARG A 98 -0.03 -2.19 13.22
N MET A 99 -0.31 -3.29 12.55
CA MET A 99 -0.18 -3.39 11.10
C MET A 99 -1.26 -2.57 10.41
N ILE A 100 -2.52 -2.70 10.85
CA ILE A 100 -3.64 -1.91 10.31
C ILE A 100 -3.38 -0.42 10.54
N PHE A 101 -2.95 -0.01 11.73
CA PHE A 101 -2.63 1.39 12.01
C PHE A 101 -1.48 1.91 11.12
N SER A 102 -0.43 1.12 10.93
CA SER A 102 0.70 1.52 10.08
C SER A 102 0.29 1.65 8.62
N ASN A 103 -0.49 0.69 8.11
CA ASN A 103 -1.00 0.66 6.74
C ASN A 103 -1.97 1.81 6.48
N VAL A 104 -3.02 1.92 7.30
CA VAL A 104 -3.55 3.17 7.88
C VAL A 104 -2.97 4.48 7.36
N VAL A 105 -1.97 4.89 8.13
CA VAL A 105 -1.24 6.14 8.02
C VAL A 105 -0.43 6.19 6.74
N GLY A 106 0.30 5.13 6.36
CA GLY A 106 1.08 5.13 5.12
C GLY A 106 0.22 5.29 3.87
N SER A 107 -0.93 4.62 3.81
CA SER A 107 -1.91 4.79 2.73
C SER A 107 -2.57 6.16 2.74
N ALA A 108 -2.64 6.84 3.89
CA ALA A 108 -3.06 8.24 3.96
C ALA A 108 -1.98 9.18 3.40
N VAL A 109 -0.70 8.93 3.71
CA VAL A 109 0.43 9.69 3.17
C VAL A 109 0.52 9.55 1.65
N ALA A 110 0.54 8.32 1.11
CA ALA A 110 0.61 8.11 -0.33
C ALA A 110 -0.58 8.76 -1.07
N GLY A 111 -1.80 8.53 -0.57
CA GLY A 111 -3.02 9.09 -1.15
C GLY A 111 -3.06 10.62 -1.08
N GLY A 112 -2.69 11.21 0.06
CA GLY A 112 -2.67 12.65 0.24
C GLY A 112 -1.62 13.34 -0.63
N LEU A 113 -0.42 12.77 -0.72
CA LEU A 113 0.65 13.30 -1.56
C LEU A 113 0.29 13.24 -3.05
N ILE A 114 -0.20 12.09 -3.53
CA ILE A 114 -0.53 11.97 -4.96
C ILE A 114 -1.67 12.91 -5.38
N SER A 115 -2.63 13.14 -4.47
CA SER A 115 -3.70 14.12 -4.67
C SER A 115 -3.18 15.56 -4.67
N ALA A 116 -2.20 15.87 -3.82
CA ALA A 116 -1.60 17.20 -3.75
C ALA A 116 -0.70 17.51 -4.96
N THR A 117 -0.09 16.49 -5.58
CA THR A 117 0.76 16.69 -6.76
C THR A 117 -0.03 16.82 -8.06
N GLY A 118 -1.34 16.54 -8.06
CA GLY A 118 -2.18 16.67 -9.26
C GLY A 118 -2.03 15.55 -10.29
N SER A 119 -1.49 14.39 -9.89
CA SER A 119 -1.46 13.22 -10.77
C SER A 119 -2.89 12.72 -11.03
N LYS A 120 -3.12 12.11 -12.20
CA LYS A 120 -4.44 11.59 -12.58
C LYS A 120 -4.31 10.15 -13.07
N PHE A 121 -5.05 9.27 -12.42
CA PHE A 121 -5.16 7.87 -12.81
C PHE A 121 -6.41 7.67 -13.68
N TYR A 122 -6.21 7.28 -14.94
CA TYR A 122 -7.29 7.06 -15.91
C TYR A 122 -7.75 5.60 -15.96
N GLY A 123 -6.84 4.65 -15.64
CA GLY A 123 -7.14 3.22 -15.70
C GLY A 123 -5.89 2.35 -15.73
N GLY A 124 -6.10 1.04 -15.62
CA GLY A 124 -5.04 0.03 -15.61
C GLY A 124 -4.56 -0.32 -14.19
N ILE A 125 -3.24 -0.46 -14.01
CA ILE A 125 -2.64 -0.88 -12.75
C ILE A 125 -2.21 0.36 -11.96
N GLY A 126 -2.68 0.47 -10.73
CA GLY A 126 -2.38 1.56 -9.79
C GLY A 126 -1.19 1.29 -8.88
N SER A 127 -0.05 0.85 -9.41
CA SER A 127 1.10 0.40 -8.59
C SER A 127 2.41 1.04 -9.02
N PRO A 128 3.56 0.81 -8.34
CA PRO A 128 4.86 1.21 -8.85
C PRO A 128 5.13 0.67 -10.26
N LEU A 129 4.72 -0.56 -10.57
CA LEU A 129 4.76 -1.08 -11.94
C LEU A 129 3.79 -0.33 -12.86
N GLY A 130 2.58 -0.05 -12.34
CA GLY A 130 1.55 0.74 -13.00
C GLY A 130 1.99 2.14 -13.44
N THR A 131 3.05 2.68 -12.85
CA THR A 131 3.67 3.92 -13.30
C THR A 131 4.22 3.83 -14.73
N PHE A 132 4.64 2.65 -15.17
CA PHE A 132 5.22 2.40 -16.50
C PHE A 132 4.22 1.83 -17.50
N ILE A 133 3.27 1.03 -17.03
CA ILE A 133 2.33 0.28 -17.90
C ILE A 133 0.86 0.70 -17.73
N GLY A 134 0.55 1.48 -16.70
CA GLY A 134 -0.79 2.02 -16.44
C GLY A 134 -1.01 3.35 -17.14
N TYR A 135 -2.27 3.78 -17.21
CA TYR A 135 -2.62 5.06 -17.79
C TYR A 135 -2.66 6.13 -16.68
N ILE A 136 -1.49 6.71 -16.41
CA ILE A 136 -1.27 7.68 -15.32
C ILE A 136 -0.63 8.94 -15.87
N GLU A 137 -1.35 10.05 -15.79
CA GLU A 137 -0.80 11.39 -16.03
C GLU A 137 -0.11 11.88 -14.75
N GLN A 138 1.11 12.38 -14.92
CA GLN A 138 1.99 12.79 -13.82
C GLN A 138 2.64 14.14 -14.18
N PRO A 139 2.81 15.06 -13.20
CA PRO A 139 3.56 16.30 -13.42
C PRO A 139 4.99 16.06 -13.88
N ILE A 140 5.67 15.07 -13.28
CA ILE A 140 6.98 14.59 -13.72
C ILE A 140 6.81 13.10 -14.02
N PRO A 141 6.84 12.70 -15.31
CA PRO A 141 6.63 11.31 -15.71
C PRO A 141 7.48 10.33 -14.92
N PHE A 142 6.83 9.27 -14.43
CA PHE A 142 7.38 8.20 -13.61
C PHE A 142 7.83 8.59 -12.19
N VAL A 143 8.34 9.79 -12.00
CA VAL A 143 8.95 10.24 -10.75
C VAL A 143 7.90 10.57 -9.70
N THR A 144 6.87 11.34 -10.07
CA THR A 144 5.89 11.83 -9.09
C THR A 144 5.15 10.68 -8.40
N TRP A 145 4.67 9.70 -9.16
CA TRP A 145 3.96 8.56 -8.59
C TRP A 145 4.85 7.73 -7.68
N ILE A 146 6.04 7.36 -8.15
CA ILE A 146 6.99 6.55 -7.39
C ILE A 146 7.33 7.24 -6.06
N LEU A 147 7.64 8.54 -6.06
CA LEU A 147 7.98 9.26 -4.84
C LEU A 147 6.82 9.31 -3.83
N CYS A 148 5.60 9.58 -4.29
CA CYS A 148 4.42 9.63 -3.40
C CYS A 148 4.14 8.26 -2.77
N VAL A 149 4.18 7.19 -3.59
CA VAL A 149 3.97 5.83 -3.10
C VAL A 149 5.10 5.40 -2.17
N CYS A 150 6.36 5.69 -2.52
CA CYS A 150 7.53 5.43 -1.67
C CYS A 150 7.45 6.14 -0.32
N ALA A 151 6.93 7.37 -0.26
CA ALA A 151 6.72 8.07 1.00
C ALA A 151 5.72 7.33 1.91
N GLY A 152 4.62 6.82 1.34
CA GLY A 152 3.67 5.97 2.08
C GLY A 152 4.27 4.64 2.53
N ILE A 153 5.01 3.97 1.65
CA ILE A 153 5.73 2.71 1.96
C ILE A 153 6.71 2.92 3.11
N LEU A 154 7.53 3.98 3.03
CA LEU A 154 8.51 4.32 4.05
C LEU A 154 7.83 4.62 5.38
N THR A 155 6.73 5.39 5.35
CA THR A 155 5.93 5.68 6.55
C THR A 155 5.43 4.40 7.21
N THR A 156 4.82 3.50 6.44
CA THR A 156 4.38 2.19 6.93
C THR A 156 5.55 1.38 7.52
N ALA A 157 6.67 1.33 6.81
CA ALA A 157 7.84 0.56 7.22
C ALA A 157 8.44 1.06 8.55
N LEU A 158 8.57 2.38 8.69
CA LEU A 158 9.06 3.02 9.90
C LEU A 158 8.09 2.78 11.07
N LEU A 159 6.79 2.94 10.87
CA LEU A 159 5.80 2.69 11.92
C LEU A 159 5.84 1.23 12.40
N ILE A 160 5.86 0.26 11.48
CA ILE A 160 6.00 -1.17 11.82
C ILE A 160 7.31 -1.40 12.59
N GLY A 161 8.42 -0.86 12.07
CA GLY A 161 9.75 -1.05 12.62
C GLY A 161 9.92 -0.50 14.02
N PHE A 162 9.42 0.71 14.29
CA PHE A 162 9.53 1.35 15.61
C PHE A 162 8.58 0.76 16.64
N THR A 163 7.36 0.39 16.24
CA THR A 163 6.37 -0.20 17.15
C THR A 163 6.62 -1.69 17.42
N ARG A 164 7.46 -2.36 16.63
CA ARG A 164 7.87 -3.75 16.86
C ARG A 164 9.03 -3.81 17.85
N GLY A 165 8.88 -4.60 18.92
CA GLY A 165 9.97 -4.97 19.81
C GLY A 165 10.94 -5.97 19.16
N ILE A 166 12.08 -6.23 19.78
CA ILE A 166 12.96 -7.33 19.38
C ILE A 166 12.30 -8.64 19.84
N GLU A 167 11.82 -9.44 18.91
CA GLU A 167 11.35 -10.79 19.24
C GLU A 167 12.54 -11.74 19.37
N PHE A 168 12.93 -12.01 20.62
CA PHE A 168 13.80 -13.13 20.92
C PHE A 168 13.05 -14.43 20.62
N LYS A 169 13.63 -15.30 19.79
CA LYS A 169 13.11 -16.65 19.54
C LYS A 169 12.75 -17.32 20.86
N LYS A 170 11.48 -17.68 21.07
CA LYS A 170 11.17 -18.70 22.07
C LYS A 170 11.86 -19.99 21.61
N PRO A 171 12.68 -20.64 22.46
CA PRO A 171 13.31 -21.90 22.09
C PRO A 171 12.21 -22.88 21.68
N VAL A 172 12.40 -23.52 20.53
CA VAL A 172 11.51 -24.57 20.04
C VAL A 172 11.53 -25.67 21.11
N LYS A 173 10.42 -25.84 21.84
CA LYS A 173 10.23 -27.00 22.70
C LYS A 173 10.15 -28.21 21.78
N VAL A 174 11.26 -28.91 21.61
CA VAL A 174 11.27 -30.25 21.01
C VAL A 174 10.42 -31.12 21.95
N LYS A 175 9.19 -31.43 21.54
CA LYS A 175 8.45 -32.53 22.16
C LYS A 175 9.19 -33.80 21.77
N ALA A 176 10.00 -34.33 22.69
CA ALA A 176 10.45 -35.70 22.62
C ALA A 176 9.19 -36.59 22.59
N LYS A 177 9.02 -37.32 21.50
CA LYS A 177 8.11 -38.46 21.41
C LYS A 177 8.95 -39.72 21.46
#